data_AF-A0A380MZ53-F1
#
_entry.id   AF-A0A380MZ53-F1
#
_cell.length_a   1.000
_cell.length_b   1.000
_cell.length_c   1.000
_cell.angle_alpha   90.00
_cell.angle_beta   90.00
_cell.angle_gamma   90.00
#
_symmetry.space_group_name_H-M   'P 1'
#
loop_
_entity.id
_entity.type
_entity.pdbx_description
1 polymer ?
#
loop_
_entity_poly.entity_id
_entity_poly.type
_entity_poly.pdbx_seq_one_letter_code
_entity_poly.pdbx_strand_id
1 'polypeptide(L)' 'MAQFIMFLIGIVSLAGAVGLFLWVKRREFYRHNEAGVEVFGNFKQMAFARAVDSLADRISCILALTGVLFVGFVLADIFM' A
#
# COMPACT_ATOMS: atom_id res chain seq x y z
N MET A 1 4.76 5.09 -27.70
CA MET A 1 3.75 4.09 -27.26
C MET A 1 4.17 3.35 -25.98
N ALA A 2 5.34 2.72 -25.93
CA ALA A 2 5.81 1.99 -24.74
C ALA A 2 5.96 2.86 -23.47
N GLN A 3 6.52 4.07 -23.60
CA GLN A 3 6.69 5.01 -22.47
C GLN A 3 5.36 5.38 -21.80
N PHE A 4 4.29 5.59 -22.59
CA PHE A 4 2.96 5.90 -22.07
C PHE A 4 2.39 4.74 -21.25
N ILE A 5 2.58 3.50 -21.69
CA ILE A 5 2.15 2.30 -20.97
C ILE A 5 2.92 2.16 -19.65
N MET A 6 4.24 2.36 -19.66
CA MET A 6 5.07 2.31 -18.44
C MET A 6 4.67 3.37 -17.42
N PHE A 7 4.35 4.59 -17.90
CA PHE A 7 3.87 5.67 -17.05
C PHE A 7 2.53 5.34 -16.39
N LEU A 8 1.58 4.78 -17.17
CA LEU A 8 0.29 4.34 -16.63
C LEU A 8 0.46 3.24 -15.58
N ILE A 9 1.32 2.24 -15.83
CA ILE A 9 1.62 1.18 -14.86
C ILE A 9 2.22 1.78 -13.58
N GLY A 10 3.15 2.73 -13.70
CA GLY A 10 3.74 3.43 -12.56
C GLY A 10 2.71 4.16 -11.71
N ILE A 11 1.81 4.93 -12.35
CA ILE A 11 0.73 5.64 -11.64
C ILE A 11 -0.24 4.67 -10.97
N VAL A 12 -0.69 3.62 -11.67
CA VAL A 12 -1.62 2.63 -11.10
C VAL A 12 -0.98 1.91 -9.91
N SER A 13 0.32 1.60 -9.99
CA SER A 13 1.08 0.99 -8.90
C SER A 13 1.14 1.91 -7.68
N LEU A 14 1.42 3.21 -7.88
CA LEU A 14 1.43 4.20 -6.80
C LEU A 14 0.05 4.40 -6.18
N ALA A 15 -0.98 4.53 -7.01
CA ALA A 15 -2.37 4.66 -6.56
C ALA A 15 -2.79 3.41 -5.75
N GLY A 16 -2.41 2.22 -6.23
CA GLY A 16 -2.61 0.96 -5.52
C GLY A 16 -1.89 0.94 -4.17
N ALA A 17 -0.64 1.42 -4.11
CA ALA A 17 0.14 1.44 -2.88
C ALA A 17 -0.51 2.31 -1.81
N VAL A 18 -0.93 3.52 -2.20
CA VAL A 18 -1.64 4.45 -1.33
C VAL A 18 -2.99 3.87 -0.91
N GLY A 19 -3.75 3.29 -1.83
CA GLY A 19 -5.04 2.67 -1.53
C GLY A 19 -4.92 1.52 -0.53
N LEU A 20 -3.89 0.68 -0.67
CA LEU A 20 -3.64 -0.46 0.20
C LEU A 20 -3.17 0.00 1.60
N PHE A 21 -2.29 1.01 1.66
CA PHE A 21 -1.90 1.66 2.90
C PHE A 21 -3.09 2.29 3.64
N LEU A 22 -3.94 3.05 2.93
CA LEU A 22 -5.15 3.64 3.50
C LEU A 22 -6.14 2.58 3.97
N TRP A 23 -6.24 1.46 3.25
CA TRP A 23 -7.10 0.34 3.66
C TRP A 23 -6.63 -0.30 4.96
N VAL A 24 -5.32 -0.51 5.14
CA VAL A 24 -4.75 -0.99 6.42
C VAL A 24 -5.06 0.01 7.54
N LYS A 25 -4.76 1.29 7.34
CA LYS A 25 -5.04 2.36 8.34
C LYS A 25 -6.53 2.45 8.68
N ARG A 26 -7.41 2.27 7.70
CA ARG A 26 -8.86 2.24 7.90
C ARG A 26 -9.27 1.04 8.77
N ARG A 27 -8.70 -0.14 8.54
CA ARG A 27 -8.97 -1.32 9.39
C ARG A 27 -8.44 -1.13 10.80
N GLU A 28 -7.24 -0.58 10.95
CA GLU A 28 -6.70 -0.20 12.26
C GLU A 28 -7.67 0.74 12.97
N PHE A 29 -8.12 1.82 12.33
CA PHE A 29 -9.05 2.78 12.92
C PHE A 29 -10.33 2.14 13.44
N TYR A 30 -10.97 1.25 12.66
CA TYR A 30 -12.20 0.58 13.10
C TYR A 30 -12.01 -0.44 14.23
N ARG A 31 -10.79 -0.86 14.54
CA ARG A 31 -10.51 -1.79 15.66
C ARG A 31 -10.22 -1.09 16.99
N HIS A 32 -9.88 0.19 16.96
CA HIS A 32 -9.57 0.95 18.17
C HIS A 32 -10.87 1.50 18.77
N ASN A 33 -11.06 1.35 20.09
CA ASN A 33 -12.15 2.03 20.79
C ASN A 33 -11.78 3.51 21.09
N GLU A 34 -12.66 4.24 21.77
CA GLU A 34 -12.50 5.64 22.15
C GLU A 34 -11.23 5.94 22.99
N ALA A 35 -10.67 4.94 23.67
CA ALA A 35 -9.41 5.02 24.41
C ALA A 35 -8.17 4.60 23.59
N GLY A 36 -8.33 4.30 22.30
CA GLY A 36 -7.22 3.89 21.44
C GLY A 36 -6.69 2.48 21.73
N VAL A 37 -7.52 1.61 22.33
CA VAL A 37 -7.16 0.22 22.61
C VAL A 37 -7.75 -0.69 21.52
N GLU A 38 -6.91 -1.55 20.91
CA GLU A 38 -7.39 -2.57 19.97
C GLU A 38 -8.27 -3.59 20.71
N VAL A 39 -9.55 -3.67 20.34
CA VAL A 39 -10.48 -4.65 20.92
C VAL A 39 -10.56 -5.86 20.02
N PHE A 40 -9.98 -6.98 20.46
CA PHE A 40 -10.12 -8.28 19.78
C PHE A 40 -10.94 -9.23 20.65
N GLY A 41 -11.95 -9.87 20.05
CA GLY A 41 -12.78 -10.86 20.75
C GLY A 41 -12.04 -12.17 21.04
N ASN A 42 -10.98 -12.49 20.29
CA ASN A 42 -10.21 -13.74 20.43
C ASN A 42 -8.76 -13.58 19.93
N PHE A 43 -7.82 -14.31 20.54
CA PHE A 43 -6.40 -14.33 20.14
C PHE A 43 -6.20 -14.70 18.66
N LYS A 44 -6.97 -15.66 18.15
CA LYS A 44 -6.91 -16.08 16.73
C LYS A 44 -7.28 -14.95 15.77
N GLN A 45 -8.24 -14.10 16.13
CA GLN A 45 -8.65 -12.97 15.31
C GLN A 45 -7.58 -11.87 15.33
N MET A 46 -6.96 -11.63 16.48
CA MET A 46 -5.84 -10.68 16.62
C MET A 46 -4.65 -11.09 15.75
N ALA A 47 -4.23 -12.36 15.84
CA ALA A 47 -3.11 -12.88 15.06
C ALA A 47 -3.37 -12.81 13.55
N PHE A 48 -4.58 -13.17 13.10
CA PHE A 48 -4.95 -13.10 11.69
C PHE A 48 -4.99 -11.65 11.18
N ALA A 49 -5.63 -10.74 11.93
CA ALA A 49 -5.71 -9.34 11.54
C ALA A 49 -4.31 -8.71 11.42
N ARG A 50 -3.45 -8.92 12.41
CA ARG A 50 -2.08 -8.39 12.44
C ARG A 50 -1.20 -9.01 11.34
N ALA A 51 -1.40 -10.28 10.99
CA ALA A 51 -0.72 -10.92 9.86
C ALA A 51 -1.12 -10.30 8.51
N VAL A 52 -2.42 -10.05 8.30
CA VAL A 52 -2.90 -9.43 7.06
C VAL A 52 -2.45 -7.98 6.96
N ASP A 53 -2.48 -7.21 8.06
CA ASP A 53 -1.99 -5.83 8.07
C ASP A 53 -0.49 -5.77 7.75
N SER A 54 0.32 -6.64 8.37
CA SER A 54 1.75 -6.71 8.09
C SER A 54 2.07 -7.12 6.64
N LEU A 55 1.30 -8.05 6.07
CA LEU A 55 1.42 -8.43 4.66
C LEU A 55 1.03 -7.29 3.73
N ALA A 56 -0.09 -6.62 4.01
CA ALA A 56 -0.57 -5.50 3.21
C ALA A 56 0.41 -4.32 3.24
N ASP A 57 1.00 -3.98 4.38
CA ASP A 57 2.03 -2.94 4.48
C ASP A 57 3.27 -3.28 3.64
N ARG A 58 3.74 -4.54 3.71
CA ARG A 58 4.86 -5.01 2.87
C ARG A 58 4.53 -4.91 1.38
N ILE A 59 3.35 -5.34 0.98
CA ILE A 59 2.88 -5.24 -0.41
C ILE A 59 2.82 -3.78 -0.84
N SER A 60 2.26 -2.90 0.00
CA SER A 60 2.19 -1.45 -0.26
C SER A 60 3.57 -0.85 -0.51
N CYS A 61 4.56 -1.25 0.29
CA CYS A 61 5.94 -0.79 0.14
C CYS A 61 6.57 -1.23 -1.19
N ILE A 62 6.40 -2.51 -1.57
CA ILE A 62 6.87 -3.03 -2.87
C ILE A 62 6.19 -2.30 -4.03
N LEU A 63 4.88 -2.07 -3.92
CA LEU A 63 4.07 -1.41 -4.94
C LEU A 63 4.44 0.08 -5.10
N ALA A 64 4.78 0.74 -3.99
CA ALA A 64 5.30 2.10 -4.00
C ALA A 64 6.67 2.18 -4.67
N LEU A 65 7.61 1.31 -4.28
CA LEU A 65 8.96 1.28 -4.85
C LEU A 65 8.94 1.01 -6.36
N THR A 66 8.17 0.01 -6.81
CA THR A 66 8.01 -0.29 -8.22
C THR A 66 7.38 0.88 -8.98
N GLY A 67 6.34 1.49 -8.43
CA GLY A 67 5.71 2.69 -9.01
C GLY A 67 6.67 3.86 -9.19
N VAL A 68 7.46 4.19 -8.16
CA VAL A 68 8.49 5.26 -8.22
C VAL A 68 9.56 4.93 -9.26
N LEU A 69 10.03 3.68 -9.32
CA LEU A 69 11.05 3.27 -10.29
C LEU A 69 10.55 3.40 -11.73
N PHE A 70 9.33 2.97 -12.03
CA PHE A 70 8.76 3.08 -13.38
C PHE A 70 8.55 4.55 -13.79
N VAL A 71 8.01 5.38 -12.91
CA VAL A 71 7.83 6.82 -13.19
C VAL A 71 9.19 7.52 -13.34
N GLY A 72 10.14 7.23 -12.46
CA GLY A 72 11.49 7.79 -12.50
C GLY A 72 12.26 7.40 -13.77
N PHE A 73 12.14 6.15 -14.21
CA PHE A 73 12.74 5.67 -15.45
C PHE A 73 12.18 6.41 -16.68
N VAL A 74 10.85 6.55 -16.76
CA VAL A 74 10.21 7.30 -17.85
C VAL A 74 10.62 8.77 -17.84
N LEU A 75 10.71 9.40 -16.67
CA LEU A 75 11.18 10.79 -16.58
C LEU A 75 12.64 10.93 -17.03
N ALA A 76 13.52 10.04 -16.58
CA ALA A 76 14.92 10.06 -16.98
C ALA A 76 15.09 9.96 -18.50
N ASP A 77 14.32 9.10 -19.16
CA ASP A 77 14.31 8.91 -20.62
C ASP A 77 13.72 10.11 -21.39
N ILE A 78 12.89 10.95 -20.76
CA ILE A 78 12.36 12.19 -21.36
C ILE A 78 13.38 13.34 -21.28
N PHE A 79 14.16 13.40 -20.21
CA PHE A 79 15.09 14.51 -19.94
C PHE A 79 16.52 14.30 -20.47
N MET A 80 16.87 13.06 -20.86
CA MET A 80 18.19 12.68 -21.37
C MET A 80 18.14 12.49 -22.89
#